data_AF-A0AAJ4ZEE4-F1
#
_entry.id   AF-A0AAJ4ZEE4-F1
#
_cell.length_a   1.000
_cell.length_b   1.000
_cell.length_c   1.000
_cell.angle_alpha   90.00
_cell.angle_beta   90.00
_cell.angle_gamma   90.00
#
_symmetry.space_group_name_H-M   'P 1'
#
loop_
_entity.id
_entity.type
_entity.pdbx_description
1 polymer ?
#
loop_
_entity_poly.entity_id
_entity_poly.type
_entity_poly.pdbx_seq_one_letter_code
_entity_poly.pdbx_strand_id
1 'polypeptide(L)'
;MTHANHVQQIRDMCDTKGLPLVLEGQLVGDVFRVSAKIKFPGDDWFVASGEGGLKPDLASAVEFVYREVKAKVHHEILQRTLRG
;
A
#
# COMPACT_ATOMS: atom_id res chain seq x y z
N MET A 1 1.61 -7.42 16.06
CA MET A 1 1.23 -6.20 15.31
C MET A 1 -0.01 -6.55 14.50
N THR A 2 -1.09 -5.74 14.50
CA THR A 2 -2.36 -6.10 13.83
C THR A 2 -2.38 -5.59 12.38
N HIS A 3 -3.17 -6.23 11.51
CA HIS A 3 -3.35 -5.79 10.10
C HIS A 3 -3.94 -4.36 10.01
N ALA A 4 -4.76 -3.96 10.98
CA ALA A 4 -5.26 -2.59 11.10
C ALA A 4 -4.13 -1.55 11.23
N ASN A 5 -3.02 -1.91 11.88
CA ASN A 5 -1.87 -1.00 12.03
C ASN A 5 -1.18 -0.74 10.68
N HIS A 6 -1.00 -1.76 9.84
CA HIS A 6 -0.40 -1.59 8.51
C HIS A 6 -1.29 -0.76 7.58
N VAL A 7 -2.62 -0.94 7.63
CA VAL A 7 -3.56 -0.10 6.87
C VAL A 7 -3.46 1.37 7.27
N GLN A 8 -3.43 1.64 8.59
CA GLN A 8 -3.26 3.00 9.09
C GLN A 8 -1.92 3.61 8.66
N GLN A 9 -0.83 2.84 8.74
CA GLN A 9 0.49 3.31 8.30
C GLN A 9 0.54 3.64 6.80
N ILE A 10 -0.16 2.88 5.95
CA ILE A 10 -0.26 3.21 4.51
C ILE A 10 -0.96 4.57 4.33
N ARG A 11 -2.05 4.82 5.06
CA ARG A 11 -2.77 6.10 5.01
C ARG A 11 -1.89 7.25 5.49
N ASP A 12 -1.30 7.12 6.67
CA ASP A 12 -0.44 8.16 7.25
C ASP A 12 0.73 8.52 6.33
N MET A 13 1.36 7.53 5.68
CA MET A 13 2.44 7.76 4.71
C MET A 13 1.96 8.56 3.49
N CYS A 14 0.77 8.26 2.96
CA CYS A 14 0.22 8.94 1.80
C CYS A 14 -0.26 10.35 2.16
N ASP A 15 -0.96 10.52 3.28
CA ASP A 15 -1.48 11.80 3.77
C ASP A 15 -0.35 12.79 4.07
N THR A 16 0.72 12.34 4.74
CA THR A 16 1.90 13.16 5.02
C THR A 16 2.56 13.70 3.74
N LYS A 17 2.34 13.03 2.61
CA LYS A 17 2.92 13.39 1.31
C LYS A 17 1.91 14.00 0.35
N GLY A 18 0.65 14.17 0.76
CA GLY A 18 -0.44 14.65 -0.10
C GLY A 18 -0.68 13.75 -1.31
N LEU A 19 -0.41 12.44 -1.18
CA LEU A 19 -0.56 11.46 -2.26
C LEU A 19 -1.98 10.90 -2.26
N PRO A 20 -2.77 11.04 -3.35
CA PRO A 20 -4.05 10.39 -3.46
C PRO A 20 -3.91 8.87 -3.33
N LEU A 21 -4.59 8.30 -2.35
CA LEU A 21 -4.59 6.88 -2.02
C LEU A 21 -6.00 6.31 -2.13
N VAL A 22 -6.13 5.19 -2.82
CA VAL A 22 -7.33 4.34 -2.81
C VAL A 22 -6.95 2.98 -2.25
N LEU A 23 -7.60 2.59 -1.16
CA LEU A 23 -7.44 1.26 -0.55
C LEU A 23 -8.72 0.47 -0.77
N GLU A 24 -8.57 -0.74 -1.32
CA GLU A 24 -9.66 -1.67 -1.57
C GLU A 24 -9.37 -3.00 -0.88
N GLY A 25 -10.41 -3.59 -0.29
CA GLY A 25 -10.38 -4.94 0.25
C GLY A 25 -11.57 -5.72 -0.30
N GLN A 26 -11.32 -6.84 -0.96
CA GLN A 26 -12.36 -7.67 -1.57
C GLN A 26 -12.21 -9.12 -1.13
N LEU A 27 -13.30 -9.73 -0.68
CA LEU A 27 -13.39 -11.18 -0.47
C LEU A 27 -13.85 -11.83 -1.78
N VAL A 28 -13.03 -12.73 -2.33
CA VAL A 28 -13.29 -13.50 -3.54
C VAL A 28 -13.23 -14.99 -3.18
N GLY A 29 -14.40 -15.60 -2.96
CA GLY A 29 -14.49 -16.95 -2.41
C GLY A 29 -13.84 -16.99 -1.02
N ASP A 30 -12.83 -17.85 -0.87
CA ASP A 30 -12.08 -18.01 0.38
C ASP A 30 -10.82 -17.13 0.47
N VAL A 31 -10.60 -16.22 -0.47
CA VAL A 31 -9.41 -15.36 -0.57
C VAL A 31 -9.78 -13.90 -0.36
N PHE A 32 -9.10 -13.24 0.57
CA PHE A 32 -9.12 -11.80 0.74
C PHE A 32 -8.01 -11.15 -0.08
N ARG A 33 -8.40 -10.28 -1.01
CA ARG A 33 -7.51 -9.45 -1.81
C ARG A 33 -7.49 -8.04 -1.23
N VAL A 34 -6.29 -7.50 -1.04
CA VAL A 34 -6.05 -6.11 -0.65
C VAL A 34 -5.30 -5.42 -1.76
N SER A 35 -5.76 -4.23 -2.16
CA SER A 35 -5.08 -3.40 -3.13
C SER A 35 -4.94 -1.96 -2.64
N ALA A 36 -3.75 -1.39 -2.83
CA ALA A 36 -3.45 0.02 -2.62
C ALA A 36 -3.08 0.65 -3.96
N LYS A 37 -3.84 1.68 -4.35
CA LYS A 37 -3.58 2.48 -5.57
C LYS A 37 -3.16 3.87 -5.14
N ILE A 38 -1.98 4.31 -5.56
CA ILE A 38 -1.38 5.59 -5.16
C ILE A 38 -1.08 6.39 -6.42
N LYS A 39 -1.52 7.65 -6.46
CA LYS A 39 -1.15 8.56 -7.56
C LYS A 39 0.06 9.39 -7.16
N PHE A 40 1.19 9.13 -7.80
CA PHE A 40 2.39 9.95 -7.64
C PHE A 40 2.37 11.15 -8.61
N PRO A 41 2.77 12.36 -8.19
CA PRO A 41 2.78 13.52 -9.07
C PRO A 41 3.82 13.35 -10.20
N GLY A 42 3.35 13.36 -11.45
CA GLY A 42 4.20 13.16 -12.63
C GLY A 42 4.37 11.70 -13.07
N ASP A 43 3.80 10.76 -12.32
CA ASP A 43 3.86 9.31 -12.56
C ASP A 43 2.45 8.76 -12.87
N ASP A 44 2.37 7.58 -13.48
CA ASP A 44 1.14 6.79 -13.56
C ASP A 44 0.70 6.26 -12.19
N TRP A 45 -0.51 5.72 -12.12
CA TRP A 45 -1.01 5.11 -10.88
C TRP A 45 -0.13 3.93 -10.48
N PHE A 46 0.44 3.98 -9.29
CA PHE A 46 1.11 2.84 -8.68
C PHE A 46 0.06 1.94 -8.02
N VAL A 47 0.14 0.64 -8.25
CA VAL A 47 -0.78 -0.34 -7.68
C VAL A 47 0.04 -1.43 -6.98
N ALA A 48 -0.22 -1.63 -5.69
CA ALA A 48 0.29 -2.76 -4.91
C ALA A 48 -0.89 -3.64 -4.50
N SER A 49 -0.80 -4.95 -4.71
CA SER A 49 -1.86 -5.89 -4.37
C SER A 49 -1.31 -7.13 -3.69
N GLY A 50 -1.95 -7.51 -2.59
CA GLY A 50 -1.65 -8.72 -1.83
C GLY A 50 -2.89 -9.57 -1.69
N GLU A 51 -2.70 -10.89 -1.59
CA GLU A 51 -3.77 -11.86 -1.40
C GLU A 51 -3.46 -12.75 -0.20
N GLY A 52 -4.51 -13.18 0.49
CA GLY A 52 -4.41 -14.21 1.51
C GLY A 52 -5.78 -14.89 1.70
N GLY A 53 -5.81 -16.18 2.07
CA GLY A 53 -7.02 -16.89 2.49
C GLY A 53 -7.72 -16.40 3.79
N LEU A 54 -8.54 -17.28 4.39
CA LEU A 54 -9.48 -16.95 5.49
C LEU A 54 -8.91 -17.13 6.93
N LYS A 55 -7.73 -17.73 7.12
CA LYS A 55 -6.95 -17.81 8.39
C LYS A 55 -5.48 -18.18 8.05
N PRO A 56 -4.40 -17.59 8.61
CA PRO A 56 -4.13 -16.26 9.19
C PRO A 56 -3.66 -15.27 8.11
N ASP A 57 -4.43 -15.15 7.05
CA ASP A 57 -3.90 -14.82 5.74
C ASP A 57 -4.07 -13.35 5.34
N LEU A 58 -5.07 -12.66 5.91
CA LEU A 58 -5.29 -11.23 5.69
C LEU A 58 -4.10 -10.37 6.16
N ALA A 59 -3.47 -10.75 7.29
CA ALA A 59 -2.36 -9.98 7.84
C ALA A 59 -1.14 -10.01 6.90
N SER A 60 -0.85 -11.16 6.30
CA SER A 60 0.21 -11.35 5.32
C SER A 60 -0.04 -10.55 4.04
N ALA A 61 -1.28 -10.55 3.54
CA ALA A 61 -1.68 -9.76 2.37
C ALA A 61 -1.48 -8.25 2.60
N VAL A 62 -1.93 -7.74 3.75
CA VAL A 62 -1.78 -6.33 4.11
C VAL A 62 -0.31 -5.96 4.34
N GLU A 63 0.46 -6.83 4.99
CA GLU A 63 1.89 -6.61 5.22
C GLU A 63 2.67 -6.53 3.90
N PHE A 64 2.36 -7.40 2.94
CA PHE A 64 2.95 -7.35 1.61
C PHE A 64 2.68 -6.00 0.94
N VAL A 65 1.41 -5.58 0.90
CA VAL A 65 1.00 -4.28 0.32
C VAL A 65 1.71 -3.12 1.02
N TYR A 66 1.78 -3.14 2.35
CA TYR A 66 2.51 -2.11 3.11
C TYR A 66 3.98 -2.03 2.72
N ARG A 67 4.67 -3.18 2.59
CA ARG A 67 6.08 -3.23 2.21
C ARG A 67 6.31 -2.65 0.81
N GLU A 68 5.46 -3.00 -0.16
CA GLU A 68 5.55 -2.48 -1.53
C GLU A 68 5.30 -0.96 -1.58
N VAL A 69 4.25 -0.48 -0.91
CA VAL A 69 3.94 0.95 -0.83
C VAL A 69 5.09 1.71 -0.18
N LYS A 70 5.61 1.24 0.95
CA LYS A 70 6.72 1.87 1.65
C LYS A 70 7.96 1.95 0.76
N ALA A 71 8.28 0.89 0.04
CA ALA A 71 9.42 0.87 -0.88
C ALA A 71 9.26 1.89 -2.02
N LYS A 72 8.08 1.95 -2.67
CA LYS A 72 7.83 2.93 -3.75
C LYS A 72 7.82 4.37 -3.24
N VAL A 73 7.17 4.65 -2.10
CA VAL A 73 7.17 5.99 -1.49
C VAL A 73 8.60 6.42 -1.12
N HIS A 74 9.41 5.52 -0.55
CA HIS A 74 10.80 5.82 -0.21
C HIS A 74 11.66 6.07 -1.45
N HIS A 75 11.54 5.24 -2.49
CA HIS A 75 12.25 5.46 -3.76
C HIS A 75 11.89 6.80 -4.41
N GLU A 76 10.60 7.18 -4.39
CA GLU A 76 10.16 8.46 -4.95
C GLU A 76 10.77 9.66 -4.22
N ILE A 77 10.87 9.56 -2.88
CA ILE A 77 11.53 10.60 -2.08
C ILE A 77 13.01 10.69 -2.44
N LEU A 78 13.72 9.56 -2.51
CA LEU A 78 15.15 9.53 -2.87
C LEU A 78 15.39 10.10 -4.27
N GLN A 79 14.59 9.71 -5.27
CA GLN A 79 14.73 10.23 -6.63
C GLN A 79 14.50 11.75 -6.71
N ARG A 80 13.61 12.29 -5.88
CA ARG A 80 13.37 13.74 -5.81
C ARG A 80 14.52 14.49 -5.12
N THR A 81 15.06 13.94 -4.03
CA THR A 81 16.20 14.56 -3.33
C THR A 81 17.45 14.63 -4.22
N LEU A 82 17.68 13.63 -5.08
CA LEU A 82 18.85 13.60 -5.97
C LEU A 82 18.73 14.48 -7.22
N ARG A 83 17.52 14.97 -7.54
CA ARG A 83 17.27 15.89 -8.66
C ARG A 83 17.26 17.37 -8.24
N GLY A 84 17.38 17.66 -6.95
CA GLY A 84 17.34 19.01 -6.37
C GLY A 84 18.70 19.62 -6.12
#